data_AF-A0A396QG10-F1
#
_entry.id   AF-A0A396QG10-F1
#
_cell.length_a   1.000
_cell.length_b   1.000
_cell.length_c   1.000
_cell.angle_alpha   90.00
_cell.angle_beta   90.00
_cell.angle_gamma   90.00
#
_symmetry.space_group_name_H-M   'P 1'
#
loop_
_entity.id
_entity.type
_entity.pdbx_description
1 polymer ?
#
loop_
_entity_poly.entity_id
_entity_poly.type
_entity_poly.pdbx_seq_one_letter_code
_entity_poly.pdbx_strand_id
1 'polypeptide(L)'
;MGGITGGYYLLHADAFLHLPGERSAIVCGQFLGAGRKKEACDSADQLFLFTVLASVAAVVVMMACRTLIFRGIYGSIEADVEYNANVYMTVVAFSIPFLSLYNAGSAMFRMMEDSATPMKMSLLMNGIHIPLNAVLLYGFHFGIEGAALSTLVSRGVTSILMIALLRNQGRLLHLSRRPVLRFRWDL
;
A
#
# COMPACT_ATOMS: atom_id res chain seq x y z
N MET A 1 2.89 20.08 38.33
CA MET A 1 3.86 19.38 37.46
C MET A 1 3.35 17.96 37.13
N GLY A 2 2.21 17.80 36.45
CA GLY A 2 1.63 16.48 36.14
C GLY A 2 1.03 16.31 34.74
N GLY A 3 1.05 17.35 33.90
CA GLY A 3 0.39 17.32 32.59
C GLY A 3 1.27 16.87 31.41
N ILE A 4 2.61 16.84 31.58
CA ILE A 4 3.52 16.57 30.46
C ILE A 4 3.82 15.07 30.33
N THR A 5 3.90 14.34 31.44
CA THR A 5 4.19 12.90 31.45
C THR A 5 3.06 12.07 30.83
N GLY A 6 1.80 12.50 30.97
CA GLY A 6 0.64 11.83 30.36
C GLY A 6 0.63 11.88 28.83
N GLY A 7 1.13 12.98 28.24
CA GLY A 7 1.25 13.12 26.79
C GLY A 7 2.30 12.20 26.16
N TYR A 8 3.40 11.93 26.89
CA TYR A 8 4.43 10.97 26.44
C TYR A 8 3.91 9.53 26.44
N TYR A 9 3.19 9.10 27.49
CA TYR A 9 2.60 7.77 27.52
C TYR A 9 1.47 7.61 26.48
N LEU A 10 0.70 8.66 26.22
CA LEU A 10 -0.32 8.65 25.16
C LEU A 10 0.32 8.60 23.76
N LEU A 11 1.41 9.32 23.49
CA LEU A 11 2.14 9.21 22.21
C LEU A 11 2.79 7.84 22.01
N HIS A 12 3.32 7.23 23.07
CA HIS A 12 3.85 5.86 23.02
C HIS A 12 2.74 4.81 22.89
N ALA A 13 1.58 5.03 23.50
CA ALA A 13 0.41 4.15 23.40
C ALA A 13 -0.29 4.27 22.03
N ASP A 14 -0.40 5.47 21.46
CA ASP A 14 -0.86 5.71 20.09
C ASP A 14 0.09 5.05 19.09
N ALA A 15 1.41 5.22 19.25
CA ALA A 15 2.40 4.53 18.44
C ALA A 15 2.34 2.99 18.59
N PHE A 16 1.82 2.48 19.71
CA PHE A 16 1.64 1.04 19.94
C PHE A 16 0.41 0.46 19.23
N LEU A 17 -0.60 1.29 18.96
CA LEU A 17 -1.84 0.89 18.31
C LEU A 17 -1.76 0.88 16.77
N HIS A 18 -0.76 1.55 16.19
CA HIS A 18 -0.52 1.56 14.74
C HIS A 18 0.06 0.22 14.29
N LEU A 19 -0.44 -0.32 13.18
CA LEU A 19 -0.04 -1.62 12.64
C LEU A 19 1.49 -1.67 12.49
N PRO A 20 2.14 -2.84 12.65
CA PRO A 20 3.61 -2.97 12.59
C PRO A 20 4.27 -2.28 11.37
N GLY A 21 3.55 -2.19 10.25
CA GLY A 21 3.97 -1.48 9.04
C GLY A 21 4.06 0.04 9.19
N GLU A 22 3.13 0.70 9.87
CA GLU A 22 3.14 2.15 10.06
C GLU A 22 4.28 2.59 11.00
N ARG A 23 4.57 1.78 12.01
CA ARG A 23 5.73 1.96 12.89
C ARG A 23 7.05 1.83 12.13
N SER A 24 7.13 0.91 11.16
CA SER A 24 8.34 0.71 10.34
C SER A 24 8.68 1.96 9.52
N ALA A 25 7.68 2.67 9.01
CA ALA A 25 7.88 3.92 8.26
C ALA A 25 8.42 5.05 9.17
N ILE A 26 7.87 5.20 10.38
CA ILE A 26 8.31 6.20 11.36
C ILE A 26 9.76 5.94 11.78
N VAL A 27 10.06 4.69 12.14
CA VAL A 27 11.41 4.25 12.56
C VAL A 27 12.42 4.45 11.43
N CYS A 28 12.05 4.14 10.19
CA CYS A 28 12.87 4.42 9.02
C CYS A 28 13.20 5.92 8.90
N GLY A 29 12.21 6.80 9.04
CA GLY A 29 12.41 8.25 9.03
C GLY A 29 13.32 8.75 10.16
N GLN A 30 13.18 8.19 11.36
CA GLN A 30 14.04 8.52 12.50
C GLN A 30 15.50 8.11 12.27
N PHE A 31 15.77 6.88 11.79
CA PHE A 31 17.13 6.47 11.47
C PHE A 31 17.74 7.30 10.35
N LEU A 32 16.94 7.68 9.36
CA LEU A 32 17.36 8.56 8.29
C LEU A 32 17.78 9.94 8.84
N GLY A 33 16.95 10.57 9.66
CA GLY A 33 17.23 11.86 10.29
C GLY A 33 18.43 11.83 11.24
N ALA A 34 18.71 10.68 11.87
CA ALA A 34 19.89 10.45 12.70
C ALA A 34 21.17 10.13 11.90
N GLY A 35 21.14 10.17 10.56
CA GLY A 35 22.28 9.84 9.69
C GLY A 35 22.63 8.35 9.62
N ARG A 36 21.81 7.46 10.21
CA ARG A 36 22.02 6.02 10.31
C ARG A 36 21.47 5.29 9.08
N LYS A 37 22.05 5.59 7.90
CA LYS A 37 21.55 5.14 6.58
C LYS A 37 21.32 3.62 6.49
N LYS A 38 22.25 2.81 7.00
CA LYS A 38 22.15 1.35 6.95
C LYS A 38 20.89 0.84 7.65
N GLU A 39 20.61 1.36 8.84
CA GLU A 39 19.46 0.93 9.65
C GLU A 39 18.16 1.49 9.11
N ALA A 40 18.21 2.65 8.45
CA ALA A 40 17.08 3.17 7.71
C ALA A 40 16.72 2.26 6.51
N CYS A 41 17.72 1.76 5.76
CA CYS A 41 17.49 0.76 4.70
C CYS A 41 16.98 -0.58 5.26
N ASP A 42 17.53 -1.07 6.37
CA ASP A 42 17.02 -2.30 7.04
C ASP A 42 15.54 -2.12 7.46
N SER A 43 15.19 -0.96 8.00
CA SER A 43 13.81 -0.63 8.39
C SER A 43 12.88 -0.48 7.19
N ALA A 44 13.40 0.02 6.06
CA ALA A 44 12.66 0.10 4.81
C ALA A 44 12.35 -1.30 4.24
N ASP A 45 13.27 -2.25 4.33
CA ASP A 45 13.02 -3.64 3.93
C ASP A 45 11.92 -4.27 4.80
N GLN A 46 11.93 -3.98 6.12
CA GLN A 46 10.88 -4.43 7.04
C GLN A 46 9.52 -3.80 6.73
N LEU A 47 9.50 -2.49 6.45
CA LEU A 47 8.29 -1.79 6.02
C LEU A 47 7.66 -2.51 4.81
N PHE A 48 8.46 -2.85 3.80
CA PHE A 48 7.96 -3.52 2.60
C PHE A 48 7.49 -4.95 2.88
N LEU A 49 8.20 -5.70 3.72
CA LEU A 49 7.77 -7.03 4.14
C LEU A 49 6.41 -6.98 4.85
N PHE A 50 6.27 -6.11 5.85
CA PHE A 50 5.01 -5.94 6.57
C PHE A 50 3.90 -5.47 5.65
N THR A 51 4.19 -4.56 4.71
CA THR A 51 3.23 -4.09 3.70
C THR A 51 2.72 -5.26 2.85
N VAL A 52 3.60 -6.15 2.39
CA VAL A 52 3.19 -7.35 1.63
C VAL A 52 2.35 -8.28 2.48
N LEU A 53 2.80 -8.60 3.70
CA LEU A 53 2.07 -9.51 4.59
C LEU A 53 0.68 -8.96 4.97
N ALA A 54 0.61 -7.68 5.35
CA ALA A 54 -0.64 -7.02 5.72
C ALA A 54 -1.59 -6.89 4.53
N SER A 55 -1.08 -6.56 3.34
CA SER A 55 -1.93 -6.48 2.14
C SER A 55 -2.45 -7.84 1.70
N VAL A 56 -1.63 -8.90 1.75
CA VAL A 56 -2.09 -10.27 1.48
C VAL A 56 -3.14 -10.71 2.51
N ALA A 57 -2.92 -10.45 3.80
CA ALA A 57 -3.92 -10.71 4.84
C ALA A 57 -5.21 -9.94 4.58
N ALA A 58 -5.13 -8.68 4.16
CA ALA A 58 -6.29 -7.87 3.80
C ALA A 58 -7.06 -8.46 2.60
N VAL A 59 -6.37 -8.99 1.58
CA VAL A 59 -7.03 -9.72 0.47
C VAL A 59 -7.77 -10.94 0.98
N VAL A 60 -7.13 -11.77 1.82
CA VAL A 60 -7.75 -12.99 2.37
C VAL A 60 -8.98 -12.65 3.21
N VAL A 61 -8.88 -11.67 4.10
CA VAL A 61 -10.00 -11.21 4.93
C VAL A 61 -11.12 -10.65 4.06
N MET A 62 -10.80 -9.82 3.05
CA MET A 62 -11.79 -9.27 2.13
C MET A 62 -12.52 -10.37 1.34
N MET A 63 -11.80 -11.39 0.89
CA MET A 63 -12.40 -12.54 0.21
C MET A 63 -13.26 -13.40 1.14
N ALA A 64 -12.82 -13.63 2.38
CA ALA A 64 -13.59 -14.40 3.37
C ALA A 64 -14.87 -13.68 3.82
N CYS A 65 -14.80 -12.35 4.00
CA CYS A 65 -15.93 -11.53 4.42
C CYS A 65 -16.86 -11.15 3.26
N ARG A 66 -16.48 -11.43 2.00
CA ARG A 66 -17.25 -11.07 0.80
C ARG A 66 -18.72 -11.51 0.91
N THR A 67 -18.95 -12.78 1.21
CA THR A 67 -20.31 -13.37 1.33
C THR A 67 -21.09 -12.81 2.51
N LEU A 68 -20.41 -12.47 3.62
CA LEU A 68 -21.04 -11.85 4.79
C LEU A 68 -21.46 -10.41 4.50
N ILE A 69 -20.63 -9.65 3.78
CA ILE A 69 -20.92 -8.27 3.38
C ILE A 69 -22.12 -8.23 2.45
N PHE A 70 -22.15 -9.08 1.42
CA PHE A 70 -23.28 -9.09 0.48
C PHE A 70 -24.59 -9.51 1.14
N ARG A 71 -24.60 -10.61 1.90
CA ARG A 71 -25.83 -11.10 2.55
C ARG A 71 -26.28 -10.25 3.74
N GLY A 72 -25.33 -9.66 4.49
CA GLY A 72 -25.62 -8.89 5.69
C GLY A 72 -26.04 -7.44 5.43
N ILE A 73 -25.48 -6.81 4.39
CA ILE A 73 -25.76 -5.39 4.09
C ILE A 73 -26.84 -5.24 3.02
N TYR A 74 -26.83 -6.10 1.99
CA TYR A 74 -27.69 -5.91 0.82
C TYR A 74 -28.88 -6.89 0.75
N GLY A 75 -28.96 -7.86 1.66
CA GLY A 75 -30.05 -8.84 1.68
C GLY A 75 -30.07 -9.70 0.40
N SER A 76 -31.26 -9.93 -0.16
CA SER A 76 -31.44 -10.62 -1.44
C SER A 76 -31.38 -9.62 -2.59
N ILE A 77 -30.25 -9.60 -3.28
CA ILE A 77 -29.97 -8.78 -4.48
C ILE A 77 -30.28 -9.61 -5.74
N GLU A 78 -30.57 -8.96 -6.86
CA GLU A 78 -30.64 -9.62 -8.16
C GLU A 78 -29.31 -10.33 -8.49
N ALA A 79 -29.40 -11.53 -9.07
CA ALA A 79 -28.25 -12.39 -9.33
C ALA A 79 -27.18 -11.70 -10.20
N ASP A 80 -27.61 -10.88 -11.17
CA ASP A 80 -26.70 -10.13 -12.04
C ASP A 80 -25.94 -9.03 -11.29
N VAL A 81 -26.56 -8.39 -10.31
CA VAL A 81 -25.92 -7.38 -9.47
C VAL A 81 -24.92 -8.03 -8.51
N GLU A 82 -25.29 -9.17 -7.91
CA GLU A 82 -24.39 -9.95 -7.06
C GLU A 82 -23.17 -10.45 -7.85
N TYR A 83 -23.36 -10.95 -9.06
CA TYR A 83 -22.26 -11.38 -9.93
C TYR A 83 -21.30 -10.22 -10.24
N ASN A 84 -21.82 -9.10 -10.71
CA ASN A 84 -21.02 -7.92 -11.06
C ASN A 84 -20.24 -7.37 -9.86
N ALA A 85 -20.86 -7.30 -8.69
CA ALA A 85 -20.21 -6.84 -7.48
C ALA A 85 -19.13 -7.82 -7.00
N ASN A 86 -19.37 -9.12 -7.13
CA ASN A 86 -18.39 -10.16 -6.81
C ASN A 86 -17.15 -10.07 -7.72
N VAL A 87 -17.34 -9.88 -9.03
CA VAL A 87 -16.22 -9.72 -9.98
C VAL A 87 -15.42 -8.47 -9.63
N TYR A 88 -16.09 -7.33 -9.47
CA TYR A 88 -15.43 -6.07 -9.14
C TYR A 88 -14.65 -6.15 -7.82
N MET A 89 -15.27 -6.66 -6.76
CA MET A 89 -14.65 -6.79 -5.45
C MET A 89 -13.44 -7.73 -5.48
N THR A 90 -13.52 -8.83 -6.25
CA THR A 90 -12.40 -9.76 -6.42
C THR A 90 -11.21 -9.07 -7.08
N VAL A 91 -11.42 -8.41 -8.21
CA VAL A 91 -10.35 -7.74 -8.95
C VAL A 91 -9.76 -6.57 -8.14
N VAL A 92 -10.60 -5.78 -7.46
CA VAL A 92 -10.14 -4.70 -6.59
C VAL A 92 -9.35 -5.22 -5.40
N ALA A 93 -9.74 -6.34 -4.78
CA ALA A 93 -8.97 -6.93 -3.70
C ALA A 93 -7.56 -7.32 -4.17
N PHE A 94 -7.43 -7.96 -5.33
CA PHE A 94 -6.12 -8.28 -5.91
C PHE A 94 -5.29 -7.04 -6.25
N SER A 95 -5.91 -5.87 -6.40
CA SER A 95 -5.20 -4.61 -6.60
C SER A 95 -4.62 -4.00 -5.31
N ILE A 96 -5.05 -4.46 -4.13
CA ILE A 96 -4.64 -3.93 -2.82
C ILE A 96 -3.12 -4.06 -2.60
N PRO A 97 -2.48 -5.22 -2.81
CA PRO A 97 -1.03 -5.33 -2.63
C PRO A 97 -0.23 -4.32 -3.46
N PHE A 98 -0.63 -4.08 -4.71
CA PHE A 98 0.03 -3.09 -5.57
C PHE A 98 -0.12 -1.67 -5.04
N LEU A 99 -1.33 -1.29 -4.61
CA LEU A 99 -1.59 0.01 -4.00
C LEU A 99 -0.80 0.21 -2.71
N SER A 100 -0.77 -0.81 -1.85
CA SER A 100 -0.03 -0.78 -0.58
C SER A 100 1.48 -0.60 -0.83
N LEU A 101 2.04 -1.34 -1.80
CA LEU A 101 3.45 -1.20 -2.21
C LEU A 101 3.76 0.19 -2.79
N TYR A 102 2.86 0.73 -3.63
CA TYR A 102 2.98 2.10 -4.13
C TYR A 102 2.98 3.13 -2.99
N ASN A 103 2.11 2.95 -1.98
CA ASN A 103 2.02 3.85 -0.83
C ASN A 103 3.27 3.78 0.06
N ALA A 104 3.79 2.58 0.32
CA ALA A 104 5.02 2.38 1.07
C ALA A 104 6.21 3.04 0.35
N GLY A 105 6.32 2.84 -0.97
CA GLY A 105 7.36 3.49 -1.76
C GLY A 105 7.23 5.02 -1.80
N SER A 106 6.00 5.52 -1.92
CA SER A 106 5.72 6.95 -1.85
C SER A 106 6.13 7.56 -0.50
N ALA A 107 5.94 6.82 0.60
CA ALA A 107 6.40 7.24 1.91
C ALA A 107 7.92 7.32 1.99
N MET A 108 8.64 6.32 1.46
CA MET A 108 10.11 6.34 1.41
C MET A 108 10.66 7.54 0.62
N PHE A 109 10.08 7.84 -0.54
CA PHE A 109 10.51 9.00 -1.33
C PHE A 109 10.28 10.32 -0.58
N ARG A 110 9.14 10.46 0.12
CA ARG A 110 8.90 11.63 0.98
C ARG A 110 9.88 11.74 2.15
N MET A 111 10.31 10.63 2.75
CA MET A 111 11.36 10.63 3.78
C MET A 111 12.71 11.11 3.24
N MET A 112 13.01 10.83 1.96
CA MET A 112 14.20 11.35 1.28
C MET A 112 14.04 12.79 0.75
N GLU A 113 12.99 13.51 1.18
CA GLU A 113 12.64 14.85 0.68
C GLU A 113 12.32 14.92 -0.83
N ASP A 114 12.08 13.78 -1.47
CA ASP A 114 11.68 13.69 -2.88
C ASP A 114 10.17 13.49 -3.00
N SER A 115 9.41 14.58 -2.89
CA SER A 115 7.95 14.54 -3.12
C SER A 115 7.58 14.55 -4.61
N ALA A 116 8.53 14.86 -5.50
CA ALA A 116 8.29 14.95 -6.93
C ALA A 116 8.11 13.55 -7.56
N THR A 117 8.90 12.58 -7.14
CA THR A 117 8.79 11.19 -7.62
C THR A 117 7.41 10.57 -7.35
N PRO A 118 6.85 10.55 -6.13
CA PRO A 118 5.52 10.01 -5.89
C PRO A 118 4.43 10.78 -6.63
N MET A 119 4.57 12.10 -6.80
CA MET A 119 3.63 12.90 -7.61
C MET A 119 3.65 12.47 -9.08
N LYS A 120 4.83 12.28 -9.68
CA LYS A 120 4.97 11.78 -11.06
C LYS A 120 4.40 10.37 -11.21
N MET A 121 4.62 9.50 -10.23
CA MET A 121 4.05 8.14 -10.22
C MET A 121 2.53 8.15 -10.08
N SER A 122 1.97 9.04 -9.28
CA SER A 122 0.52 9.26 -9.17
C SER A 122 -0.09 9.73 -10.49
N LEU A 123 0.56 10.68 -11.15
CA LEU A 123 0.15 11.15 -12.48
C LEU A 123 0.21 10.02 -13.52
N LEU A 124 1.26 9.20 -13.49
CA LEU A 124 1.35 8.02 -14.34
C LEU A 124 0.24 7.01 -14.05
N MET A 125 -0.04 6.72 -12.78
CA MET A 125 -1.11 5.79 -12.39
C MET A 125 -2.46 6.25 -12.92
N ASN A 126 -2.82 7.51 -12.67
CA ASN A 126 -4.07 8.09 -13.16
C ASN A 126 -4.08 8.22 -14.69
N GLY A 127 -2.93 8.53 -15.29
CA GLY A 127 -2.73 8.62 -16.73
C GLY A 127 -2.85 7.29 -17.45
N ILE A 128 -2.58 6.15 -16.78
CA ILE A 128 -2.90 4.82 -17.29
C ILE A 128 -4.37 4.50 -17.02
N HIS A 129 -4.84 4.79 -15.80
CA HIS A 129 -6.17 4.41 -15.34
C HIS A 129 -7.29 5.04 -16.17
N ILE A 130 -7.28 6.36 -16.37
CA ILE A 130 -8.37 7.07 -17.04
C ILE A 130 -8.55 6.62 -18.50
N PRO A 131 -7.50 6.60 -19.35
CA PRO A 131 -7.63 6.16 -20.73
C PRO A 131 -7.96 4.67 -20.83
N LEU A 132 -7.33 3.82 -20.00
CA LEU A 132 -7.61 2.38 -20.02
C LEU A 132 -9.06 2.10 -19.61
N ASN A 133 -9.56 2.80 -18.60
CA ASN A 133 -10.95 2.73 -18.19
C ASN A 133 -11.89 3.14 -19.34
N ALA A 134 -11.62 4.27 -20.00
CA ALA A 134 -12.42 4.72 -21.14
C ALA A 134 -12.40 3.74 -22.31
N VAL A 135 -11.24 3.18 -22.65
CA VAL A 135 -11.09 2.19 -23.73
C VAL A 135 -11.84 0.89 -23.41
N LEU A 136 -11.74 0.39 -22.17
CA LEU A 136 -12.44 -0.82 -21.78
C LEU A 136 -13.96 -0.63 -21.72
N LEU A 137 -14.43 0.49 -21.15
CA LEU A 137 -15.87 0.77 -21.05
C LEU A 137 -16.51 1.08 -22.41
N TYR A 138 -15.92 2.00 -23.18
CA TYR A 138 -16.55 2.53 -24.40
C TYR A 138 -16.09 1.82 -25.68
N GLY A 139 -14.86 1.30 -25.71
CA GLY A 139 -14.30 0.63 -26.89
C GLY A 139 -14.59 -0.86 -26.91
N PHE A 140 -14.33 -1.56 -25.81
CA PHE A 140 -14.58 -3.00 -25.70
C PHE A 140 -15.95 -3.34 -25.09
N HIS A 141 -16.71 -2.34 -24.66
CA HIS A 141 -18.00 -2.51 -23.99
C HIS A 141 -17.94 -3.41 -22.76
N PHE A 142 -16.78 -3.45 -22.10
CA PHE A 142 -16.65 -4.12 -20.81
C PHE A 142 -17.38 -3.26 -19.77
N GLY A 143 -18.32 -3.87 -19.04
CA GLY A 143 -19.03 -3.20 -17.95
C GLY A 143 -18.13 -2.97 -16.74
N ILE A 144 -18.61 -3.38 -15.56
CA ILE A 144 -17.88 -3.18 -14.30
C ILE A 144 -16.51 -3.88 -14.29
N GLU A 145 -16.36 -4.96 -15.05
CA GLU A 145 -15.11 -5.71 -15.20
C GLU A 145 -14.00 -4.84 -15.81
N GLY A 146 -14.35 -4.02 -16.80
CA GLY A 146 -13.42 -3.09 -17.45
C GLY A 146 -12.91 -2.04 -16.47
N ALA A 147 -13.78 -1.52 -15.61
CA ALA A 147 -13.40 -0.59 -14.55
C ALA A 147 -12.50 -1.22 -13.49
N ALA A 148 -12.77 -2.47 -13.11
CA ALA A 148 -11.95 -3.19 -12.15
C ALA A 148 -10.55 -3.48 -12.74
N LEU A 149 -10.49 -3.92 -14.00
CA LEU A 149 -9.26 -4.25 -14.68
C LEU A 149 -8.36 -3.03 -14.91
N SER A 150 -8.93 -1.88 -15.29
CA SER A 150 -8.18 -0.64 -15.45
C SER A 150 -7.53 -0.19 -14.13
N THR A 151 -8.24 -0.37 -13.01
CA THR A 151 -7.71 -0.13 -11.66
C THR A 151 -6.55 -1.08 -11.33
N LEU A 152 -6.71 -2.38 -11.60
CA LEU A 152 -5.67 -3.38 -11.31
C LEU A 152 -4.40 -3.11 -12.12
N VAL A 153 -4.54 -2.89 -13.43
CA VAL A 153 -3.39 -2.67 -14.34
C VAL A 153 -2.66 -1.37 -13.99
N SER A 154 -3.37 -0.27 -13.77
CA SER A 154 -2.74 1.01 -13.43
C SER A 154 -1.96 0.93 -12.12
N ARG A 155 -2.55 0.34 -11.07
CA ARG A 155 -1.87 0.11 -9.79
C ARG A 155 -0.67 -0.82 -9.95
N GLY A 156 -0.83 -1.91 -10.70
CA GLY A 156 0.23 -2.90 -10.94
C GLY A 156 1.45 -2.29 -11.61
N VAL A 157 1.26 -1.60 -12.74
CA VAL A 157 2.35 -0.96 -13.51
C VAL A 157 3.07 0.08 -12.64
N THR A 158 2.34 1.00 -12.02
CA THR A 158 2.97 2.06 -11.22
C THR A 158 3.68 1.49 -9.99
N SER A 159 3.12 0.47 -9.33
CA SER A 159 3.75 -0.18 -8.18
C SER A 159 5.07 -0.87 -8.55
N ILE A 160 5.10 -1.59 -9.68
CA ILE A 160 6.33 -2.23 -10.18
C ILE A 160 7.40 -1.18 -10.48
N LEU A 161 7.03 -0.07 -11.15
CA LEU A 161 7.96 1.02 -11.45
C LEU A 161 8.48 1.70 -10.17
N MET A 162 7.59 1.93 -9.19
CA MET A 162 7.97 2.48 -7.89
C MET A 162 9.02 1.61 -7.19
N ILE A 163 8.81 0.29 -7.14
CA ILE A 163 9.77 -0.66 -6.56
C ILE A 163 11.08 -0.65 -7.35
N ALA A 164 11.02 -0.63 -8.68
CA ALA A 164 12.21 -0.57 -9.53
C ALA A 164 13.06 0.68 -9.23
N LEU A 165 12.44 1.84 -9.02
CA LEU A 165 13.14 3.07 -8.64
C LEU A 165 13.81 2.98 -7.26
N LEU A 166 13.17 2.29 -6.30
CA LEU A 166 13.69 2.07 -4.95
C LEU A 166 14.80 1.01 -4.88
N ARG A 167 14.95 0.17 -5.91
CA ARG A 167 16.03 -0.83 -5.97
C ARG A 167 17.37 -0.24 -6.37
N ASN A 168 17.41 1.04 -6.77
CA ASN A 168 18.65 1.75 -7.09
C ASN A 168 19.47 2.00 -5.80
N GLN A 169 20.56 1.24 -5.63
CA GLN A 169 21.44 1.31 -4.46
C GLN A 169 22.21 2.64 -4.34
N GLY A 170 22.21 3.48 -5.39
CA GLY A 170 22.81 4.82 -5.34
C GLY A 170 21.96 5.86 -4.59
N ARG A 171 20.75 5.50 -4.13
CA ARG A 171 19.85 6.39 -3.41
C ARG A 171 20.11 6.38 -1.90
N LEU A 172 19.65 7.44 -1.23
CA LEU A 172 19.79 7.60 0.21
C LEU A 172 19.05 6.50 0.99
N LEU A 173 17.82 6.19 0.56
CA LEU A 173 17.07 5.00 0.95
C LEU A 173 16.84 4.13 -0.27
N HIS A 174 17.01 2.84 -0.09
CA HIS A 174 16.81 1.85 -1.13
C HIS A 174 16.38 0.52 -0.52
N LEU A 175 15.71 -0.31 -1.32
CA LEU A 175 15.40 -1.68 -0.94
C LEU A 175 16.61 -2.57 -1.19
N SER A 176 16.97 -3.38 -0.19
CA SER A 176 18.07 -4.32 -0.33
C SER A 176 17.70 -5.42 -1.33
N ARG A 177 18.69 -5.92 -2.06
CA ARG A 177 18.48 -7.06 -2.97
C ARG A 177 18.12 -8.35 -2.23
N ARG A 178 18.55 -8.46 -0.97
CA ARG A 178 18.19 -9.52 -0.04
C ARG A 178 17.57 -8.84 1.18
N PRO A 179 16.25 -8.96 1.41
CA PRO A 179 15.63 -8.35 2.57
C PRO A 179 16.26 -8.96 3.82
N VAL A 180 16.85 -8.12 4.67
CA VAL A 180 17.45 -8.57 5.93
C VAL A 180 16.32 -8.64 6.95
N LEU A 181 15.92 -9.85 7.31
CA LEU A 181 14.95 -10.12 8.38
C LEU A 181 15.61 -9.90 9.75
N ARG A 182 15.96 -8.66 10.08
CA ARG A 182 16.38 -8.31 11.44
C ARG A 182 15.17 -7.86 12.24
N PHE A 183 14.38 -8.82 12.72
CA PHE A 183 13.28 -8.57 13.65
C PHE A 183 13.86 -8.02 14.98
N ARG A 184 14.11 -6.71 15.03
CA ARG A 184 14.47 -5.98 16.25
C ARG A 184 13.17 -5.64 16.95
N TRP A 185 12.84 -6.44 17.96
CA TRP A 185 11.69 -6.24 18.85
C TRP A 185 11.96 -5.21 19.95
N ASP A 186 13.17 -4.67 19.96
CA ASP A 186 13.73 -3.87 21.04
C ASP A 186 13.74 -2.39 20.62
N LEU A 187 12.58 -1.74 20.81
CA LEU A 187 12.39 -0.30 21.01
C LEU A 187 11.05 -0.03 21.73
#